data_AF-A0A8J6IC90-F1
#
_entry.id   AF-A0A8J6IC90-F1
#
_cell.length_a   1.000
_cell.length_b   1.000
_cell.length_c   1.000
_cell.angle_alpha   90.00
_cell.angle_beta   90.00
_cell.angle_gamma   90.00
#
_symmetry.space_group_name_H-M   'P 1'
#
loop_
_entity.id
_entity.type
_entity.pdbx_description
1 polymer ?
#
loop_
_entity_poly.entity_id
_entity_poly.type
_entity_poly.pdbx_seq_one_letter_code
_entity_poly.pdbx_strand_id
1 'polypeptide(L)'
;MHGYQMMHAIAERTGGTWRVSPGAIYPTIAQLEDEGLVRIESEGGRKLVVLTDAGRSYIADAATAPTDPFTSMTDAGGNSLRDVVEGLATRARPSAAPAPRP
;
A
#
# COMPACT_ATOMS: atom_id res chain seq x y z
N MET A 1 -13.51 0.22 7.52
CA MET A 1 -13.82 0.88 6.23
C MET A 1 -14.01 -0.18 5.15
N HIS A 2 -14.93 -0.01 4.20
CA HIS A 2 -15.10 -0.95 3.09
C HIS A 2 -14.07 -0.72 1.96
N GLY A 3 -13.78 -1.74 1.15
CA GLY A 3 -12.85 -1.67 0.01
C GLY A 3 -13.15 -0.53 -0.96
N TYR A 4 -14.43 -0.33 -1.31
CA TYR A 4 -14.83 0.78 -2.19
C TYR A 4 -14.68 2.16 -1.54
N GLN A 5 -14.89 2.26 -0.23
CA GLN A 5 -14.70 3.52 0.49
C GLN A 5 -13.22 3.91 0.53
N MET A 6 -12.31 2.93 0.61
CA MET A 6 -10.87 3.17 0.48
C MET A 6 -10.52 3.72 -0.91
N MET A 7 -11.07 3.11 -1.98
CA MET A 7 -10.86 3.61 -3.35
C MET A 7 -11.35 5.06 -3.50
N HIS A 8 -12.52 5.40 -2.95
CA HIS A 8 -13.03 6.78 -2.95
C HIS A 8 -12.14 7.73 -2.14
N ALA A 9 -11.75 7.35 -0.92
CA ALA A 9 -10.90 8.19 -0.07
C ALA A 9 -9.54 8.48 -0.72
N ILE A 10 -8.94 7.51 -1.42
CA ILE A 10 -7.69 7.70 -2.17
C ILE A 10 -7.91 8.66 -3.35
N ALA A 11 -9.01 8.50 -4.09
CA ALA A 11 -9.34 9.40 -5.20
C ALA A 11 -9.59 10.83 -4.71
N GLU A 12 -10.35 11.03 -3.64
CA GLU A 12 -10.62 12.36 -3.09
C GLU A 12 -9.35 13.05 -2.58
N ARG A 13 -8.51 12.32 -1.84
CA ARG A 13 -7.23 12.85 -1.34
C ARG A 13 -6.26 13.24 -2.45
N THR A 14 -6.38 12.65 -3.64
CA THR A 14 -5.50 12.92 -4.78
C THR A 14 -6.12 13.89 -5.79
N GLY A 15 -7.27 14.48 -5.49
CA GLY A 15 -8.01 15.32 -6.44
C GLY A 15 -8.47 14.56 -7.69
N GLY A 16 -8.63 13.24 -7.59
CA GLY A 16 -8.97 12.34 -8.69
C GLY A 16 -7.79 11.96 -9.58
N THR A 17 -6.59 12.46 -9.30
CA THR A 17 -5.36 12.18 -10.08
C THR A 17 -4.96 10.71 -9.98
N TRP A 18 -5.29 10.05 -8.87
CA TRP A 18 -5.04 8.63 -8.70
C TRP A 18 -6.31 7.88 -8.29
N ARG A 19 -6.65 6.87 -9.10
CA ARG A 19 -7.77 5.96 -8.84
C ARG A 19 -7.27 4.53 -8.78
N VAL A 20 -7.46 3.89 -7.64
CA VAL A 20 -7.19 2.46 -7.47
C VAL A 20 -8.39 1.68 -8.01
N SER A 21 -8.12 0.63 -8.77
CA SER A 21 -9.17 -0.23 -9.30
C SER A 21 -9.59 -1.30 -8.27
N PRO A 22 -10.81 -1.84 -8.37
CA PRO A 22 -11.23 -2.99 -7.58
C PRO A 22 -10.23 -4.17 -7.69
N GLY A 23 -9.70 -4.41 -8.89
CA GLY A 23 -8.75 -5.49 -9.15
C GLY A 23 -7.39 -5.30 -8.47
N ALA A 24 -7.05 -4.09 -8.02
CA ALA A 24 -5.83 -3.82 -7.26
C ALA A 24 -6.09 -3.77 -5.75
N ILE A 25 -7.18 -3.12 -5.31
CA ILE A 25 -7.42 -2.90 -3.87
C ILE A 25 -7.71 -4.20 -3.10
N TYR A 26 -8.48 -5.12 -3.69
CA TYR A 26 -8.91 -6.33 -2.97
C TYR A 26 -7.78 -7.34 -2.78
N PRO A 27 -6.90 -7.60 -3.76
CA PRO A 27 -5.70 -8.40 -3.53
C PRO A 27 -4.78 -7.79 -2.47
N THR A 28 -4.60 -6.47 -2.45
CA THR A 28 -3.80 -5.81 -1.41
C THR A 28 -4.43 -5.98 -0.03
N ILE A 29 -5.75 -5.85 0.10
CA ILE A 29 -6.44 -6.11 1.38
C ILE A 29 -6.23 -7.56 1.84
N ALA A 30 -6.33 -8.54 0.92
CA ALA A 30 -6.10 -9.95 1.25
C ALA A 30 -4.65 -10.18 1.73
N GLN A 31 -3.67 -9.59 1.05
CA GLN A 31 -2.27 -9.68 1.48
C GLN A 31 -2.06 -9.09 2.88
N LEU A 32 -2.63 -7.90 3.16
CA LEU A 32 -2.52 -7.27 4.47
C LEU A 32 -3.21 -8.09 5.58
N GLU A 33 -4.25 -8.84 5.22
CA GLU A 33 -4.94 -9.78 6.13
C GLU A 33 -4.05 -10.99 6.41
N ASP A 34 -3.44 -11.57 5.37
CA ASP A 34 -2.48 -12.68 5.50
C ASP A 34 -1.25 -12.29 6.34
N GLU A 35 -0.80 -11.04 6.24
CA GLU A 35 0.28 -10.46 7.05
C GLU A 35 -0.18 -10.08 8.48
N GLY A 36 -1.47 -10.20 8.79
CA GLY A 36 -2.04 -9.89 10.11
C GLY A 36 -2.10 -8.40 10.44
N LEU A 37 -1.91 -7.52 9.46
CA LEU A 37 -1.94 -6.06 9.62
C LEU A 37 -3.37 -5.52 9.60
N VAL A 38 -4.27 -6.20 8.89
CA VAL A 38 -5.72 -5.93 8.92
C VAL A 38 -6.49 -7.20 9.22
N ARG A 39 -7.76 -7.03 9.60
CA ARG A 39 -8.74 -8.10 9.73
C ARG A 39 -10.03 -7.71 9.01
N ILE A 40 -10.72 -8.69 8.44
CA ILE A 40 -12.02 -8.48 7.83
C ILE A 40 -13.12 -8.87 8.82
N GLU A 41 -13.98 -7.91 9.16
CA GLU A 41 -15.20 -8.13 9.92
C GLU A 41 -16.42 -8.11 8.99
N SER A 42 -17.47 -8.85 9.37
CA SER A 42 -18.75 -8.81 8.66
C SER A 42 -19.77 -8.07 9.51
N GLU A 43 -20.12 -6.86 9.11
CA GLU A 43 -21.15 -6.05 9.76
C GLU A 43 -22.32 -5.87 8.78
N GLY A 44 -23.51 -6.33 9.15
CA GLY A 44 -24.71 -6.18 8.32
C GLY A 44 -24.58 -6.81 6.92
N GLY A 45 -23.80 -7.88 6.78
CA GLY A 45 -23.54 -8.55 5.49
C GLY A 45 -22.51 -7.85 4.59
N ARG A 46 -21.80 -6.84 5.09
CA ARG A 46 -20.75 -6.13 4.35
C ARG A 46 -19.39 -6.34 5.01
N LYS A 47 -18.36 -6.55 4.18
CA LYS A 47 -16.96 -6.74 4.62
C LYS A 47 -16.33 -5.42 5.03
N LEU A 48 -16.05 -5.25 6.32
CA LEU A 48 -15.30 -4.13 6.89
C LEU A 48 -13.84 -4.53 7.07
N VAL A 49 -12.93 -3.69 6.57
CA VAL A 49 -11.51 -3.82 6.86
C VAL A 49 -11.16 -2.97 8.07
N VAL A 50 -10.48 -3.56 9.04
CA VAL A 50 -10.10 -2.96 10.31
C VAL A 50 -8.62 -3.22 10.57
N LEU A 51 -7.86 -2.20 10.99
CA LEU A 51 -6.47 -2.36 11.41
C LEU A 51 -6.38 -3.16 12.71
N THR A 52 -5.43 -4.10 12.75
CA THR A 52 -5.03 -4.79 13.98
C THR A 52 -4.06 -3.93 14.79
N ASP A 53 -3.75 -4.33 16.01
CA ASP A 53 -2.73 -3.65 16.82
C ASP A 53 -1.34 -3.72 16.16
N ALA A 54 -1.05 -4.84 15.48
CA ALA A 54 0.15 -5.00 14.66
C ALA A 54 0.16 -4.00 13.49
N GLY A 55 -0.95 -3.86 12.75
CA GLY A 55 -1.09 -2.88 11.67
C GLY A 55 -0.93 -1.43 12.15
N ARG A 56 -1.48 -1.09 13.32
CA ARG A 56 -1.29 0.24 13.93
C ARG A 56 0.16 0.49 14.29
N SER A 57 0.83 -0.49 14.88
CA SER A 57 2.23 -0.41 15.25
C SER A 57 3.13 -0.30 14.02
N TYR A 58 2.84 -1.06 12.97
CA TYR A 58 3.55 -1.02 11.68
C TYR A 58 3.54 0.36 11.03
N ILE A 59 2.40 1.07 11.09
CA ILE A 59 2.26 2.42 10.57
C ILE A 59 2.94 3.46 11.49
N ALA A 60 2.90 3.24 12.81
CA ALA A 60 3.45 4.17 13.80
C ALA A 60 4.98 4.12 13.90
N ASP A 61 5.60 3.00 13.54
CA ASP A 61 7.05 2.84 13.60
C ASP A 61 7.72 3.63 12.46
N ALA A 62 8.36 4.76 12.81
CA ALA A 62 8.91 5.74 11.85
C ALA A 62 9.99 5.17 10.91
N ALA A 63 10.57 4.00 11.22
CA ALA A 63 11.53 3.31 10.35
C ALA A 63 10.86 2.49 9.24
N THR A 64 9.60 2.07 9.43
CA THR A 64 8.78 1.32 8.46
C THR A 64 7.54 2.08 8.01
N ALA A 65 7.28 3.25 8.60
CA ALA A 65 6.19 4.13 8.22
C ALA A 65 6.34 4.42 6.72
N PRO A 66 5.36 4.02 5.90
CA PRO A 66 5.33 4.48 4.52
C PRO A 66 5.32 6.00 4.60
N THR A 67 6.37 6.65 4.10
CA THR A 67 6.35 8.11 3.86
C THR A 67 5.00 8.41 3.24
N ASP A 68 4.20 9.28 3.87
CA ASP A 68 2.84 9.53 3.40
C ASP A 68 2.90 9.85 1.90
N PRO A 69 2.42 8.94 1.03
CA PRO A 69 2.62 9.06 -0.40
C PRO A 69 1.85 10.26 -0.96
N PHE A 70 0.86 10.77 -0.20
CA PHE A 70 0.08 11.95 -0.55
C PHE A 70 0.77 13.24 -0.11
N THR A 71 1.58 13.23 0.94
CA THR A 71 2.38 14.41 1.33
C THR A 71 3.38 14.75 0.22
N SER A 72 3.99 13.74 -0.40
CA SER A 72 4.91 13.92 -1.54
C SER A 72 4.20 14.33 -2.83
N MET A 73 2.95 13.87 -3.03
CA MET A 73 2.15 14.21 -4.22
C MET A 73 1.58 15.63 -4.18
N THR A 74 1.35 16.17 -2.98
CA THR A 74 0.82 17.53 -2.81
C THR A 74 1.91 18.60 -3.02
N ASP A 75 3.18 18.24 -2.84
CA ASP A 75 4.35 19.12 -3.10
C ASP A 75 4.87 19.00 -4.55
N ALA A 76 4.67 17.85 -5.20
CA ALA A 76 5.19 17.56 -6.54
C ALA A 76 4.15 17.78 -7.63
N GLY A 77 4.05 19.00 -8.14
CA GLY A 77 3.31 19.34 -9.36
C GLY A 77 3.89 18.75 -10.66
N GLY A 78 4.27 17.47 -10.72
CA GLY A 78 4.64 16.87 -12.01
C GLY A 78 5.49 15.60 -12.07
N ASN A 79 5.75 14.87 -10.97
CA ASN A 79 6.43 13.57 -11.08
C ASN A 79 5.48 12.43 -10.72
N SER A 80 5.23 11.55 -11.70
CA SER A 80 4.29 10.45 -11.55
C SER A 80 4.84 9.46 -10.54
N LEU A 81 4.01 8.96 -9.62
CA LEU A 81 4.40 7.93 -8.65
C LEU A 81 4.91 6.66 -9.34
N ARG A 82 4.57 6.49 -10.62
CA ARG A 82 5.15 5.49 -11.53
C ARG A 82 6.66 5.63 -11.68
N ASP A 83 7.19 6.85 -11.77
CA ASP A 83 8.63 7.12 -11.84
C ASP A 83 9.34 6.74 -10.54
N VAL A 84 8.66 6.94 -9.40
CA VAL A 84 9.19 6.55 -8.07
C VAL A 84 9.21 5.03 -7.92
N VAL A 85 8.14 4.34 -8.32
CA VAL A 85 8.06 2.87 -8.27
C VAL A 85 9.00 2.22 -9.30
N GLU A 86 9.12 2.75 -10.51
CA GLU A 86 10.09 2.29 -11.52
C GLU A 86 11.55 2.56 -11.07
N GLY A 87 11.80 3.66 -10.36
CA GLY A 87 13.09 3.97 -9.76
C GLY A 87 13.50 2.99 -8.65
N LEU A 88 12.55 2.58 -7.81
CA LEU A 88 12.78 1.55 -6.78
C LEU A 88 12.97 0.15 -7.40
N ALA A 89 12.20 -0.18 -8.44
CA ALA A 89 12.32 -1.45 -9.16
C ALA A 89 13.67 -1.60 -9.88
N THR A 90 14.23 -0.52 -10.44
CA THR A 90 15.54 -0.55 -11.12
C THR A 90 16.71 -0.81 -10.15
N ARG A 91 16.57 -0.45 -8.87
CA ARG A 91 17.63 -0.64 -7.87
C ARG A 91 17.62 -2.04 -7.22
N ALA A 92 16.56 -2.81 -7.42
CA ALA A 92 16.43 -4.19 -6.97
C ALA A 92 16.80 -5.18 -8.10
N ARG A 93 18.02 -5.11 -8.64
CA ARG A 93 18.61 -6.30 -9.29
C ARG A 93 19.32 -7.13 -8.20
N PRO A 94 18.98 -8.41 -8.03
CA PRO A 94 19.66 -9.26 -7.07
C PRO A 94 21.10 -9.51 -7.50
N SER A 95 22.06 -9.21 -6.62
CA SER A 95 23.39 -9.81 -6.68
C SER A 95 23.24 -11.30 -6.36
N ALA A 96 23.07 -12.11 -7.40
CA ALA A 96 23.16 -13.55 -7.30
C ALA A 96 24.62 -13.96 -7.53
N ALA A 97 25.35 -14.21 -6.44
CA ALA A 97 26.61 -14.95 -6.48
C ALA A 97 26.31 -16.45 -6.23
N PRO A 98 26.65 -17.38 -7.14
CA PRO A 98 26.70 -18.78 -6.81
C PRO A 98 28.03 -19.14 -6.14
N ALA A 99 27.95 -19.85 -5.00
CA ALA A 99 29.05 -20.35 -4.19
C ALA A 99 30.00 -21.32 -4.97
N PRO A 100 31.29 -21.43 -4.57
CA PRO A 100 32.24 -22.34 -5.21
C PRO A 100 31.98 -23.79 -4.81
N ARG A 101 32.08 -24.72 -5.77
CA ARG A 101 32.14 -26.17 -5.54
C ARG A 101 33.60 -26.65 -5.60
N PRO A 102 33.95 -27.72 -4.85
CA PRO A 102 35.34 -28.13 -4.60
C PRO A 102 36.06 -28.63 -5.85
#